data_AF-A0A1Q8DKH4-F1
#
_entry.id   AF-A0A1Q8DKH4-F1
#
_cell.length_a   1.000
_cell.length_b   1.000
_cell.length_c   1.000
_cell.angle_alpha   90.00
_cell.angle_beta   90.00
_cell.angle_gamma   90.00
#
_symmetry.space_group_name_H-M   'P 1'
#
loop_
_entity.id
_entity.type
_entity.pdbx_description
1 polymer ?
#
loop_
_entity_poly.entity_id
_entity_poly.type
_entity_poly.pdbx_seq_one_letter_code
_entity_poly.pdbx_strand_id
1 'polypeptide(L)'
;MFAVVIVILIIWASMWAFYKFMYPRPPKSMMPKEGDVTTPRQCNFCGNRLAEYRGVLETKPSLATTNDGNTESAQELFFCNYEHQADFHAGKTYKPYA
;
A
#
# COMPACT_ATOMS: atom_id res chain seq x y z
N MET A 1 -43.26 25.50 4.02
CA MET A 1 -42.64 24.34 3.35
C MET A 1 -41.43 24.72 2.50
N PHE A 2 -41.49 25.77 1.67
CA PHE A 2 -40.33 26.24 0.89
C PHE A 2 -39.08 26.60 1.71
N ALA A 3 -39.23 27.26 2.86
CA ALA A 3 -38.10 27.59 3.73
C ALA A 3 -37.30 26.34 4.19
N VAL A 4 -38.00 25.24 4.51
CA VAL A 4 -37.37 23.98 4.91
C VAL A 4 -36.58 23.38 3.76
N VAL A 5 -37.12 23.41 2.54
CA VAL A 5 -36.44 22.92 1.34
C VAL A 5 -35.17 23.73 1.05
N ILE A 6 -35.24 25.06 1.17
CA ILE A 6 -34.09 25.95 0.95
C ILE A 6 -32.98 25.65 1.96
N VAL A 7 -33.31 25.48 3.24
CA VAL A 7 -32.33 25.15 4.28
C VAL A 7 -31.65 23.81 4.01
N ILE A 8 -32.40 22.78 3.58
CA ILE A 8 -31.82 21.47 3.23
C ILE A 8 -30.81 21.59 2.08
N LEU A 9 -31.12 22.38 1.04
CA LEU A 9 -30.21 22.60 -0.09
C LEU A 9 -28.93 23.34 0.33
N ILE A 10 -29.03 24.34 1.21
CA ILE A 10 -27.87 25.07 1.74
C ILE A 10 -26.98 24.13 2.55
N ILE A 11 -27.57 23.32 3.43
CA ILE A 11 -26.83 22.34 4.23
C ILE A 11 -26.10 21.36 3.31
N TRP A 12 -26.80 20.79 2.31
CA TRP A 12 -26.20 19.86 1.35
C TRP A 12 -25.04 20.48 0.57
N ALA A 13 -25.21 21.70 0.05
CA ALA A 13 -24.17 22.41 -0.67
C ALA A 13 -22.97 22.75 0.22
N SER A 14 -23.22 23.17 1.47
CA SER A 14 -22.16 23.45 2.44
C SER A 14 -21.36 22.20 2.77
N MET A 15 -22.02 21.07 3.08
CA MET A 15 -21.34 19.81 3.36
C MET A 15 -20.50 19.39 2.16
N TRP A 16 -21.04 19.45 0.95
CA TRP A 16 -20.28 19.12 -0.27
C TRP A 16 -19.02 19.97 -0.42
N ALA A 17 -19.12 21.29 -0.23
CA ALA A 17 -17.98 22.21 -0.32
C ALA A 17 -16.92 21.90 0.76
N PHE A 18 -17.35 21.70 2.01
CA PHE A 18 -16.45 21.34 3.11
C PHE A 18 -15.73 20.02 2.85
N TYR A 19 -16.45 18.97 2.45
CA TYR A 19 -15.83 17.68 2.14
C TYR A 19 -14.82 17.78 1.01
N LYS A 20 -15.13 18.56 -0.03
CA LYS A 20 -14.22 18.74 -1.17
C LYS A 20 -12.95 19.53 -0.81
N PHE A 21 -13.07 20.50 0.09
CA PHE A 21 -11.95 21.33 0.51
C PHE A 21 -11.08 20.67 1.58
N MET A 22 -11.70 20.06 2.60
CA MET A 22 -10.99 19.46 3.73
C MET A 22 -10.40 18.09 3.39
N TYR A 23 -11.06 17.33 2.51
CA TYR A 23 -10.62 16.01 2.08
C TYR A 23 -10.45 15.98 0.56
N PRO A 24 -9.48 16.75 0.03
CA PRO A 24 -9.18 16.69 -1.39
C PRO A 24 -8.80 15.24 -1.74
N ARG A 25 -9.30 14.76 -2.88
CA ARG A 25 -8.92 13.43 -3.36
C ARG A 25 -7.39 13.36 -3.49
N PRO A 26 -6.77 12.21 -3.17
CA PRO A 26 -5.32 12.08 -3.26
C PRO A 26 -4.83 12.47 -4.66
N PRO A 27 -3.65 13.11 -4.77
CA PRO A 27 -3.13 13.57 -6.04
C PRO A 27 -2.98 12.39 -7.01
N LYS A 28 -3.24 12.63 -8.30
CA LYS A 28 -3.16 11.60 -9.35
C LYS A 28 -1.78 10.95 -9.45
N SER A 29 -0.72 11.62 -8.98
CA SER A 29 0.63 11.06 -8.90
C SER A 29 0.72 9.83 -7.99
N MET A 30 -0.20 9.70 -7.02
CA MET A 30 -0.32 8.54 -6.16
C MET A 30 -1.23 7.47 -6.76
N MET A 31 -1.88 7.65 -7.92
CA MET A 31 -2.69 6.59 -8.51
C MET A 31 -1.79 5.61 -9.31
N PRO A 32 -2.22 4.35 -9.53
CA PRO A 32 -1.53 3.46 -10.46
C PRO A 32 -1.43 4.14 -11.83
N LYS A 33 -0.26 4.09 -12.43
CA LYS A 33 0.00 4.54 -13.80
C LYS A 33 -0.24 3.40 -14.78
N GLU A 34 -0.38 3.73 -16.05
CA GLU A 34 -0.48 2.71 -17.10
C GLU A 34 0.79 1.85 -17.11
N GLY A 35 0.63 0.53 -16.96
CA GLY A 35 1.75 -0.43 -16.83
C GLY A 35 2.04 -0.88 -15.40
N ASP A 36 1.47 -0.23 -14.38
CA ASP A 36 1.62 -0.66 -13.00
C ASP A 36 0.82 -1.93 -12.71
N VAL A 37 1.44 -2.86 -11.97
CA VAL A 37 0.77 -4.09 -11.53
C VAL A 37 -0.08 -3.78 -10.30
N THR A 38 -1.40 -3.85 -10.47
CA THR A 38 -2.36 -3.59 -9.39
C THR A 38 -2.74 -4.84 -8.60
N THR A 39 -2.15 -6.00 -8.91
CA THR A 39 -2.45 -7.24 -8.21
C THR A 39 -1.93 -7.17 -6.77
N PRO A 40 -2.74 -7.57 -5.77
CA PRO A 40 -2.27 -7.65 -4.40
C PRO A 40 -1.25 -8.78 -4.22
N ARG A 41 -0.11 -8.47 -3.61
CA ARG A 41 0.86 -9.45 -3.11
C ARG A 41 0.91 -9.41 -1.59
N GLN A 42 1.33 -10.51 -0.98
CA GLN A 42 1.48 -10.61 0.47
C GLN A 42 2.90 -10.19 0.86
N CYS A 43 3.02 -9.30 1.85
CA CYS A 43 4.32 -8.88 2.35
C CYS A 43 5.00 -10.02 3.13
N ASN A 44 6.25 -10.34 2.77
CA ASN A 44 7.04 -11.39 3.42
C ASN A 44 7.43 -11.07 4.88
N PHE A 45 7.36 -9.80 5.29
CA PHE A 45 7.67 -9.38 6.66
C PHE A 45 6.42 -9.31 7.56
N CYS A 46 5.41 -8.52 7.17
CA CYS A 46 4.24 -8.25 8.02
C CYS A 46 3.01 -9.10 7.69
N GLY A 47 3.02 -9.85 6.58
CA GLY A 47 1.89 -10.67 6.14
C GLY A 47 0.70 -9.91 5.56
N ASN A 48 0.70 -8.58 5.57
CA ASN A 48 -0.38 -7.77 4.97
C ASN A 48 -0.36 -7.83 3.44
N ARG A 49 -1.52 -7.67 2.83
CA ARG A 49 -1.67 -7.62 1.36
C ARG A 49 -1.63 -6.18 0.87
N LEU A 50 -0.77 -5.93 -0.12
CA LEU A 50 -0.63 -4.62 -0.75
C LEU A 50 -0.49 -4.80 -2.27
N ALA A 51 -1.04 -3.88 -3.06
CA ALA A 51 -0.86 -3.91 -4.50
C ALA A 51 0.62 -3.73 -4.86
N GLU A 52 1.10 -4.47 -5.86
CA GLU A 52 2.53 -4.53 -6.20
C GLU A 52 3.14 -3.15 -6.44
N TYR A 53 2.44 -2.27 -7.18
CA TYR A 53 2.88 -0.89 -7.46
C TYR A 53 3.11 0.00 -6.22
N ARG A 54 2.63 -0.42 -5.04
CA ARG A 54 2.81 0.30 -3.78
C ARG A 54 3.97 -0.22 -2.94
N GLY A 55 4.41 -1.44 -3.21
CA GLY A 55 5.43 -2.11 -2.40
C GLY A 55 6.80 -2.13 -3.09
N VAL A 56 7.72 -2.84 -2.46
CA VAL A 56 9.06 -3.11 -2.97
C VAL A 56 9.11 -4.57 -3.39
N LEU A 57 9.43 -4.83 -4.66
CA LEU A 57 9.60 -6.17 -5.21
C LEU A 57 11.10 -6.46 -5.38
N GLU A 58 11.59 -7.51 -4.74
CA GLU A 58 12.93 -8.05 -4.93
C GLU A 58 12.85 -9.28 -5.85
N THR A 59 13.26 -9.12 -7.10
CA THR A 59 13.22 -10.19 -8.13
C THR A 59 14.47 -11.08 -8.11
N LYS A 60 15.53 -10.63 -7.44
CA LYS A 60 16.79 -11.37 -7.25
C LYS A 60 17.28 -11.13 -5.83
N PRO A 61 16.63 -11.70 -4.79
CA PRO A 61 17.22 -11.69 -3.47
C PRO A 61 18.62 -12.28 -3.60
N SER A 62 19.63 -11.53 -3.16
CA SER A 62 21.03 -11.92 -3.33
C SER A 62 21.21 -13.34 -2.82
N LEU A 63 21.51 -14.25 -3.76
CA LEU A 63 21.98 -15.62 -3.59
C LEU A 63 22.17 -15.99 -2.11
N ALA A 64 21.11 -16.46 -1.45
CA ALA A 64 21.30 -17.17 -0.20
C ALA A 64 21.95 -18.49 -0.58
N THR A 65 23.29 -18.51 -0.61
CA THR A 65 24.05 -19.76 -0.68
C THR A 65 23.75 -20.51 0.61
N THR A 66 22.73 -21.35 0.58
CA THR A 66 22.64 -22.46 1.51
C THR A 66 23.83 -23.38 1.22
N ASN A 67 24.52 -23.82 2.28
CA ASN A 67 25.66 -24.74 2.16
C ASN A 67 25.26 -26.10 1.58
N ASP A 68 23.95 -26.36 1.47
CA ASP A 68 23.38 -27.50 0.77
C ASP A 68 23.01 -27.05 -0.65
N GLY A 69 23.68 -27.63 -1.65
CA GLY A 69 23.61 -27.29 -3.07
C GLY A 69 22.26 -27.55 -3.77
N ASN A 70 21.15 -27.25 -3.11
CA ASN A 70 19.84 -27.15 -3.72
C ASN A 70 19.58 -25.69 -4.10
N THR A 71 19.69 -25.39 -5.40
CA THR A 71 19.35 -24.08 -5.97
C THR A 71 17.83 -23.93 -5.90
N GLU A 72 17.32 -23.55 -4.73
CA GLU A 72 15.92 -23.16 -4.60
C GLU A 72 15.70 -21.91 -5.46
N SER A 73 14.64 -21.97 -6.28
CA SER A 73 14.21 -20.90 -7.16
C SER A 73 14.32 -19.56 -6.44
N ALA A 74 14.94 -18.57 -7.06
CA ALA A 74 14.98 -17.20 -6.55
C ALA A 74 13.54 -16.73 -6.28
N GLN A 75 13.05 -16.92 -5.05
CA GLN A 75 11.69 -16.58 -4.69
C GLN A 75 11.60 -15.06 -4.68
N GLU A 76 10.72 -14.49 -5.50
CA GLU A 76 10.48 -13.06 -5.49
C GLU A 76 9.95 -12.65 -4.11
N LEU A 77 10.67 -11.77 -3.42
CA LEU A 77 10.23 -11.24 -2.13
C LEU A 77 9.49 -9.92 -2.35
N PHE A 78 8.41 -9.72 -1.60
CA PHE A 78 7.59 -8.52 -1.66
C PHE A 78 7.44 -7.87 -0.27
N PHE A 79 7.61 -6.55 -0.22
CA PHE A 79 7.57 -5.77 1.01
C PHE A 79 6.64 -4.55 0.87
N CYS A 80 5.96 -4.16 1.94
CA CYS A 80 5.10 -2.98 1.91
C CYS A 80 5.87 -1.67 1.73
N ASN A 81 7.10 -1.60 2.25
CA ASN A 81 8.00 -0.45 2.16
C ASN A 81 9.47 -0.91 2.37
N TYR A 82 10.42 0.02 2.23
CA TYR A 82 11.84 -0.26 2.45
C TYR A 82 12.20 -0.63 3.90
N GLU A 83 11.41 -0.18 4.89
CA GLU A 83 11.62 -0.52 6.30
C GLU A 83 11.33 -2.01 6.56
N HIS A 84 10.21 -2.52 6.04
CA HIS A 84 9.85 -3.93 6.13
C HIS A 84 10.86 -4.83 5.43
N GLN A 85 11.40 -4.39 4.30
CA GLN A 85 12.49 -5.07 3.60
C GLN A 85 13.76 -5.12 4.46
N ALA A 86 14.19 -3.97 5.00
CA ALA A 86 15.39 -3.89 5.85
C ALA A 86 15.23 -4.71 7.13
N ASP A 87 14.06 -4.68 7.77
CA ASP A 87 13.78 -5.42 8.99
C ASP A 87 13.71 -6.93 8.76
N PHE A 88 13.18 -7.37 7.62
CA PHE A 88 13.20 -8.76 7.19
C PHE A 88 14.64 -9.27 7.01
N HIS A 89 15.47 -8.52 6.27
CA HIS A 89 16.89 -8.87 6.07
C HIS A 89 17.72 -8.77 7.35
N ALA A 90 17.33 -7.92 8.31
CA ALA A 90 17.92 -7.85 9.64
C ALA A 90 17.48 -9.00 10.57
N GLY A 91 16.64 -9.93 10.09
CA GLY A 91 16.14 -11.07 10.89
C GLY A 91 15.21 -10.66 12.02
N LYS A 92 14.59 -9.46 11.95
CA LYS A 92 13.63 -9.01 12.95
C LYS A 92 12.31 -9.77 12.77
N THR A 93 11.52 -9.81 13.82
CA THR A 93 10.15 -10.31 13.76
C THR A 93 9.18 -9.14 13.74
N TYR A 94 8.22 -9.19 12.83
CA TYR A 94 7.17 -8.17 12.78
C TYR A 94 6.34 -8.24 14.06
N LYS A 95 6.26 -7.12 14.77
CA LYS A 95 5.39 -6.93 15.94
C LYS A 95 4.31 -5.92 15.56
N PRO A 96 3.07 -6.36 15.28
CA PRO A 96 1.97 -5.44 15.00
C PRO A 96 1.57 -4.74 16.30
N TYR A 97 2.33 -3.70 16.68
CA TYR A 97 2.07 -2.79 17.80
C TYR A 97 2.03 -3.49 19.19
N ALA A 98 2.82 -3.02 20.14
CA ALA A 98 2.72 -3.44 21.55
C ALA A 98 1.75 -2.51 22.30
#